data_AF-A0A534PXL1-F1
#
_entry.id   AF-A0A534PXL1-F1
#
_cell.length_a   1.000
_cell.length_b   1.000
_cell.length_c   1.000
_cell.angle_alpha   90.00
_cell.angle_beta   90.00
_cell.angle_gamma   90.00
#
_symmetry.space_group_name_H-M   'P 1'
#
loop_
_entity.id
_entity.type
_entity.pdbx_description
1 polymer ?
#
loop_
_entity_poly.entity_id
_entity_poly.type
_entity_poly.pdbx_seq_one_letter_code
_entity_poly.pdbx_strand_id
1 'polypeptide(L)'
;MMDGRVAAIREGLDQAGHTATAIVSYAVKYASAFYGPFRQAAGSTPRQGDRRGYQMDAANVREAVREAVSDVEEGADALIVKPGMPCLDVLRAVREAVNVPVAAYQVSGEYAMLHDAAEKGHLDLERA
;
A
#
# COMPACT_ATOMS: atom_id res chain seq x y z
N MET A 1 -0.51 -6.22 6.14
CA MET A 1 0.21 -7.46 5.83
C MET A 1 0.33 -8.27 7.10
N MET A 2 -0.81 -8.64 7.65
CA MET A 2 -0.93 -9.73 8.61
C MET A 2 -2.06 -10.53 8.01
N ASP A 3 -1.84 -11.81 7.79
CA ASP A 3 -2.77 -12.66 7.04
C ASP A 3 -4.11 -12.77 7.78
N GLY A 4 -5.24 -12.79 7.06
CA GLY A 4 -6.57 -12.91 7.64
C GLY A 4 -7.09 -11.65 8.38
N ARG A 5 -6.34 -10.55 8.36
CA ARG A 5 -6.72 -9.35 9.12
C ARG A 5 -7.99 -8.69 8.58
N VAL A 6 -8.27 -8.79 7.28
CA VAL A 6 -9.45 -8.13 6.69
C VAL A 6 -10.69 -8.87 7.17
N ALA A 7 -10.68 -10.19 7.12
CA ALA A 7 -11.77 -11.03 7.63
C ALA A 7 -12.02 -10.76 9.12
N ALA A 8 -10.95 -10.72 9.93
CA ALA A 8 -11.07 -10.45 11.36
C ALA A 8 -11.67 -9.05 11.66
N ILE A 9 -11.29 -8.03 10.89
CA ILE A 9 -11.85 -6.68 11.02
C ILE A 9 -13.31 -6.65 10.57
N ARG A 10 -13.64 -7.28 9.43
CA ARG A 10 -15.01 -7.37 8.90
C ARG A 10 -15.95 -8.02 9.91
N GLU A 11 -15.55 -9.17 10.45
CA GLU A 11 -16.29 -9.89 11.49
C GLU A 11 -16.51 -9.01 12.73
N GLY A 12 -15.47 -8.34 13.22
CA GLY A 12 -15.57 -7.45 14.37
C GLY A 12 -16.51 -6.25 14.14
N LEU A 13 -16.48 -5.67 12.94
CA LEU A 13 -17.40 -4.60 12.56
C LEU A 13 -18.84 -5.10 12.49
N ASP A 14 -19.08 -6.28 11.91
CA ASP A 14 -20.43 -6.85 11.79
C ASP A 14 -21.04 -7.20 13.14
N GLN A 15 -20.26 -7.81 14.03
CA GLN A 15 -20.69 -8.12 15.40
C GLN A 15 -21.05 -6.86 16.20
N ALA A 16 -20.36 -5.75 15.93
CA ALA A 16 -20.64 -4.45 16.55
C ALA A 16 -21.80 -3.68 15.86
N GLY A 17 -22.40 -4.22 14.80
CA GLY A 17 -23.48 -3.57 14.05
C GLY A 17 -23.01 -2.52 13.04
N HIS A 18 -21.71 -2.45 12.74
CA HIS A 18 -21.08 -1.51 11.79
C HIS A 18 -20.97 -2.11 10.37
N THR A 19 -22.05 -2.71 9.88
CA THR A 19 -22.09 -3.41 8.58
C THR A 19 -21.85 -2.51 7.37
N ALA A 20 -22.17 -1.21 7.48
CA ALA A 20 -21.96 -0.22 6.42
C ALA A 20 -20.56 0.43 6.43
N THR A 21 -19.71 0.10 7.42
CA THR A 21 -18.35 0.65 7.48
C THR A 21 -17.46 -0.08 6.49
N ALA A 22 -16.93 0.67 5.53
CA ALA A 22 -16.05 0.15 4.49
C ALA A 22 -14.64 -0.15 5.01
N ILE A 23 -14.00 -1.16 4.42
CA ILE A 23 -12.61 -1.54 4.66
C ILE A 23 -11.78 -1.25 3.42
N VAL A 24 -10.80 -0.36 3.56
CA VAL A 24 -9.79 -0.10 2.53
C VAL A 24 -8.50 -0.79 2.93
N SER A 25 -8.20 -1.92 2.29
CA SER A 25 -7.01 -2.70 2.65
C SER A 25 -5.76 -2.20 1.93
N TYR A 26 -4.68 -2.05 2.71
CA TYR A 26 -3.32 -2.10 2.16
C TYR A 26 -2.97 -3.55 1.80
N ALA A 27 -3.60 -4.06 0.75
CA ALA A 27 -3.47 -5.45 0.31
C ALA A 27 -2.11 -5.73 -0.31
N VAL A 28 -1.53 -4.75 -1.00
CA VAL A 28 -0.19 -4.88 -1.60
C VAL A 28 0.72 -3.84 -0.99
N LYS A 29 1.58 -4.28 -0.07
CA LYS A 29 2.54 -3.39 0.60
C LYS A 29 3.92 -4.01 0.63
N TYR A 30 4.78 -3.47 -0.22
CA TYR A 30 6.17 -3.90 -0.36
C TYR A 30 7.08 -3.36 0.73
N ALA A 31 8.16 -4.10 1.01
CA ALA A 31 9.27 -3.72 1.85
C ALA A 31 10.16 -2.69 1.14
N SER A 32 9.68 -1.45 1.06
CA SER A 32 10.28 -0.41 0.22
C SER A 32 11.24 0.55 0.96
N ALA A 33 12.25 1.03 0.23
CA ALA A 33 13.14 2.10 0.66
C ALA A 33 12.47 3.49 0.65
N PHE A 34 11.38 3.68 -0.08
CA PHE A 34 10.69 4.98 -0.21
C PHE A 34 9.93 5.43 1.05
N TYR A 35 10.01 4.71 2.17
CA TYR A 35 9.30 5.05 3.41
C TYR A 35 10.10 5.91 4.40
N GLY A 36 11.34 6.29 4.06
CA GLY A 36 12.24 7.02 4.95
C GLY A 36 11.63 8.29 5.56
N PRO A 37 11.17 9.27 4.76
CA PRO A 37 10.66 10.52 5.31
C PRO A 37 9.40 10.34 6.18
N PHE A 38 8.52 9.38 5.84
CA PHE A 38 7.38 9.02 6.68
C PHE A 38 7.81 8.44 8.04
N ARG A 39 8.87 7.63 8.08
CA ARG A 39 9.37 7.06 9.36
C ARG A 39 9.81 8.16 10.31
N GLN A 40 10.49 9.19 9.79
CA GLN A 40 10.88 10.36 10.56
C GLN A 40 9.64 11.13 11.04
N ALA A 41 8.70 11.45 10.14
CA ALA A 41 7.50 12.20 10.47
C ALA A 41 6.63 11.51 11.53
N ALA A 42 6.47 10.18 11.45
CA ALA A 42 5.62 9.41 12.35
C ALA A 42 6.36 8.89 13.61
N GLY A 43 7.66 9.18 13.78
CA GLY A 43 8.49 8.58 14.83
C GLY A 43 8.50 7.05 14.80
N SER A 44 8.35 6.45 13.61
CA SER A 44 8.03 5.03 13.42
C SER A 44 9.20 4.19 12.88
N THR A 45 10.42 4.67 13.10
CA THR A 45 11.65 3.93 12.78
C THR A 45 11.65 2.59 13.53
N PRO A 46 11.91 1.45 12.85
CA PRO A 46 12.03 0.17 13.52
C PRO A 46 13.06 0.28 14.64
N ARG A 47 12.69 -0.09 15.87
CA ARG A 47 13.64 -0.11 17.00
C ARG A 47 14.71 -1.18 16.81
N GLN A 48 14.39 -2.27 16.11
CA GLN A 48 15.29 -3.36 15.72
C GLN A 48 14.84 -3.98 14.39
N GLY A 49 15.80 -4.47 13.59
CA GLY A 49 15.54 -5.25 12.37
C GLY A 49 14.87 -4.47 11.24
N ASP A 50 14.16 -5.21 10.38
CA ASP A 50 13.41 -4.68 9.24
C ASP A 50 11.98 -5.24 9.21
N ARG A 51 11.23 -4.92 8.15
CA ARG A 51 9.82 -5.31 8.00
C ARG A 51 9.60 -6.40 6.95
N ARG A 52 10.66 -7.07 6.47
CA ARG A 52 10.60 -8.08 5.40
C ARG A 52 9.90 -9.37 5.81
N GLY A 53 9.74 -9.63 7.11
CA GLY A 53 8.99 -10.77 7.62
C GLY A 53 7.47 -10.70 7.37
N TYR A 54 6.96 -9.56 6.91
CA TYR A 54 5.54 -9.37 6.61
C TYR A 54 5.26 -8.39 5.47
N GLN A 55 6.19 -7.49 5.13
CA GLN A 55 6.08 -6.69 3.91
C GLN A 55 6.65 -7.48 2.73
N MET A 56 5.96 -7.39 1.61
CA MET A 56 6.24 -8.20 0.42
C MET A 56 7.60 -7.86 -0.20
N ASP A 57 8.20 -8.81 -0.91
CA ASP A 57 9.38 -8.59 -1.74
C ASP A 57 9.00 -7.81 -3.00
N ALA A 58 9.68 -6.69 -3.26
CA ALA A 58 9.40 -5.78 -4.38
C ALA A 58 9.46 -6.45 -5.77
N ALA A 59 10.15 -7.58 -5.90
CA ALA A 59 10.25 -8.30 -7.16
C ALA A 59 8.99 -9.14 -7.51
N ASN A 60 8.01 -9.27 -6.59
CA ASN A 60 6.97 -10.28 -6.70
C ASN A 60 5.58 -9.71 -7.04
N VAL A 61 5.25 -9.70 -8.34
CA VAL A 61 3.92 -9.29 -8.84
C VAL A 61 2.86 -10.38 -8.63
N ARG A 62 3.25 -11.66 -8.78
CA ARG A 62 2.30 -12.79 -8.64
C ARG A 62 1.75 -12.88 -7.24
N GLU A 63 2.60 -12.66 -6.24
CA GLU A 63 2.18 -12.57 -4.85
C GLU A 63 1.25 -11.38 -4.62
N ALA A 64 1.53 -10.21 -5.20
CA ALA A 64 0.64 -9.05 -5.07
C ALA A 64 -0.79 -9.32 -5.55
N VAL A 65 -0.94 -10.01 -6.68
CA VAL A 65 -2.26 -10.40 -7.18
C VAL A 65 -2.93 -11.39 -6.21
N ARG A 66 -2.19 -12.37 -5.67
CA ARG A 66 -2.72 -13.33 -4.70
C ARG A 66 -3.21 -12.63 -3.42
N GLU A 67 -2.40 -11.75 -2.83
CA GLU A 67 -2.76 -11.00 -1.63
C GLU A 67 -3.97 -10.08 -1.88
N ALA A 68 -4.02 -9.42 -3.06
CA ALA A 68 -5.14 -8.58 -3.45
C ALA A 68 -6.46 -9.36 -3.58
N VAL A 69 -6.43 -10.54 -4.22
CA VAL A 69 -7.61 -11.40 -4.34
C VAL A 69 -8.05 -11.91 -2.96
N SER A 70 -7.10 -12.33 -2.12
CA SER A 70 -7.39 -12.78 -0.76
C SER A 70 -8.11 -11.71 0.06
N ASP A 71 -7.60 -10.48 0.08
CA ASP A 71 -8.22 -9.38 0.82
C ASP A 71 -9.64 -9.04 0.30
N VAL A 72 -9.91 -9.21 -1.00
CA VAL A 72 -11.26 -9.06 -1.56
C VAL A 72 -12.19 -10.17 -1.09
N GLU A 73 -11.73 -11.43 -1.11
CA GLU A 73 -12.49 -12.58 -0.60
C GLU A 73 -12.78 -12.45 0.91
N GLU A 74 -11.88 -11.83 1.66
CA GLU A 74 -12.03 -11.52 3.08
C GLU A 74 -12.99 -10.35 3.36
N GLY A 75 -13.44 -9.61 2.34
CA GLY A 75 -14.43 -8.54 2.46
C GLY A 75 -13.88 -7.11 2.42
N ALA A 76 -12.72 -6.87 1.78
CA ALA A 76 -12.26 -5.52 1.51
C ALA A 76 -13.10 -4.84 0.41
N ASP A 77 -13.56 -3.62 0.66
CA ASP A 77 -14.34 -2.81 -0.29
C ASP A 77 -13.47 -2.08 -1.31
N ALA A 78 -12.20 -1.84 -0.97
CA ALA A 78 -11.21 -1.24 -1.85
C ALA A 78 -9.79 -1.65 -1.44
N LEU A 79 -8.85 -1.58 -2.39
CA LEU A 79 -7.46 -1.97 -2.18
C LEU A 79 -6.49 -0.80 -2.41
N ILE A 80 -5.33 -0.89 -1.77
CA ILE A 80 -4.20 0.02 -1.95
C ILE A 80 -2.96 -0.77 -2.35
N VAL A 81 -2.30 -0.34 -3.42
CA VAL A 81 -0.92 -0.71 -3.76
C VAL A 81 0.05 0.33 -3.21
N LYS A 82 1.10 -0.14 -2.53
CA LYS A 82 2.09 0.71 -1.87
C LYS A 82 3.51 0.13 -2.02
N PRO A 83 4.50 0.89 -2.53
CA PRO A 83 4.43 2.28 -3.00
C PRO A 83 3.62 2.49 -4.30
N GLY A 84 3.49 3.73 -4.75
CA GLY A 84 2.68 4.10 -5.92
C GLY A 84 3.47 4.04 -7.23
N MET A 85 4.20 5.12 -7.53
CA MET A 85 4.93 5.31 -8.79
C MET A 85 5.86 4.15 -9.19
N PRO A 86 6.68 3.55 -8.30
CA PRO A 86 7.56 2.45 -8.70
C PRO A 86 6.84 1.10 -8.89
N CYS A 87 5.52 1.04 -8.64
CA CYS A 87 4.74 -0.20 -8.68
C CYS A 87 3.52 -0.09 -9.60
N LEU A 88 3.58 0.75 -10.66
CA LEU A 88 2.47 0.92 -11.60
C LEU A 88 2.17 -0.35 -12.41
N ASP A 89 3.17 -1.19 -12.65
CA ASP A 89 3.01 -2.53 -13.23
C ASP A 89 2.21 -3.45 -12.30
N VAL A 90 2.50 -3.43 -11.00
CA VAL A 90 1.74 -4.16 -9.98
C VAL A 90 0.31 -3.60 -9.87
N LEU A 91 0.15 -2.29 -9.86
CA LEU A 91 -1.16 -1.63 -9.83
C LEU A 91 -2.03 -2.09 -11.00
N ARG A 92 -1.45 -2.14 -12.20
CA ARG A 92 -2.14 -2.66 -13.39
C ARG A 92 -2.55 -4.12 -13.21
N ALA A 93 -1.62 -4.99 -12.80
CA ALA A 93 -1.90 -6.41 -12.61
C ALA A 93 -3.00 -6.66 -11.58
N VAL A 94 -2.99 -5.93 -10.46
CA VAL A 94 -4.03 -6.00 -9.44
C VAL A 94 -5.36 -5.51 -10.00
N ARG A 95 -5.39 -4.38 -10.72
CA ARG A 95 -6.62 -3.83 -11.31
C ARG A 95 -7.25 -4.77 -12.33
N GLU A 96 -6.44 -5.52 -13.09
CA GLU A 96 -6.92 -6.54 -14.04
C GLU A 96 -7.52 -7.77 -13.34
N ALA A 97 -7.14 -8.04 -12.09
CA ALA A 97 -7.55 -9.24 -11.35
C ALA A 97 -8.77 -9.04 -10.42
N VAL A 98 -9.11 -7.81 -10.04
CA VAL A 98 -10.16 -7.53 -9.03
C VAL A 98 -11.23 -6.59 -9.54
N ASN A 99 -12.45 -6.71 -9.01
CA ASN A 99 -13.60 -5.88 -9.38
C ASN A 99 -13.88 -4.72 -8.42
N VAL A 100 -13.08 -4.55 -7.37
CA VAL A 100 -13.18 -3.43 -6.41
C VAL A 100 -12.28 -2.26 -6.81
N PRO A 101 -12.55 -1.02 -6.34
CA PRO A 101 -11.65 0.11 -6.52
C PRO A 101 -10.23 -0.19 -6.03
N VAL A 102 -9.23 0.27 -6.78
CA VAL A 102 -7.81 0.11 -6.44
C VAL A 102 -7.14 1.49 -6.47
N ALA A 103 -6.51 1.86 -5.38
CA ALA A 103 -5.74 3.08 -5.23
C ALA A 103 -4.23 2.78 -5.18
N ALA A 104 -3.43 3.78 -5.52
CA ALA A 104 -1.99 3.77 -5.34
C ALA A 104 -1.61 4.80 -4.28
N TYR A 105 -0.72 4.44 -3.35
CA TYR A 105 -0.25 5.37 -2.34
C TYR A 105 1.01 6.08 -2.82
N GLN A 106 0.92 7.37 -3.17
CA GLN A 106 2.09 8.23 -3.42
C GLN A 106 2.83 8.43 -2.09
N VAL A 107 3.95 7.71 -1.88
CA VAL A 107 4.58 7.66 -0.56
C VAL A 107 5.55 8.80 -0.34
N SER A 108 5.94 8.98 0.93
CA SER A 108 6.79 10.09 1.36
C SER A 108 8.12 10.23 0.62
N GLY A 109 8.75 9.11 0.23
CA GLY A 109 9.99 9.14 -0.54
C GLY A 109 9.77 9.53 -1.99
N GLU A 110 8.64 9.17 -2.59
CA GLU A 110 8.25 9.64 -3.92
C GLU A 110 8.03 11.16 -3.89
N TYR A 111 7.30 11.64 -2.87
CA TYR A 111 7.07 13.06 -2.63
C TYR A 111 8.39 13.83 -2.45
N ALA A 112 9.23 13.40 -1.52
CA ALA A 112 10.51 14.05 -1.26
C ALA A 112 11.41 14.06 -2.51
N MET A 113 11.44 12.97 -3.28
CA MET A 113 12.23 12.88 -4.50
C MET A 113 11.79 13.92 -5.56
N LEU A 114 10.48 14.13 -5.74
CA LEU A 114 9.97 15.15 -6.66
C LEU A 114 10.33 16.56 -6.21
N HIS A 115 10.15 16.85 -4.92
CA HIS A 115 10.48 18.15 -4.34
C HIS A 115 11.98 18.45 -4.41
N ASP A 116 12.84 17.50 -4.03
CA ASP A 116 14.30 17.67 -4.06
C ASP A 116 14.83 17.90 -5.48
N ALA A 117 14.21 17.25 -6.48
CA ALA A 117 14.56 17.45 -7.89
C ALA A 117 14.11 18.82 -8.39
N ALA A 118 12.92 19.27 -7.98
CA ALA A 118 12.41 20.60 -8.32
C ALA A 118 13.27 21.73 -7.70
N GLU A 119 13.65 21.62 -6.42
CA GLU A 119 14.49 22.60 -5.73
C GLU A 119 15.86 22.79 -6.41
N LYS A 120 16.38 21.75 -7.06
CA LYS A 120 17.64 21.78 -7.83
C LYS A 120 17.44 22.24 -9.28
N GLY A 121 16.22 22.55 -9.68
CA GLY A 121 15.88 22.96 -11.04
C GLY A 121 15.98 21.83 -12.07
N HIS A 122 15.92 20.55 -11.65
CA HIS A 122 15.97 19.42 -12.56
C HIS A 122 14.62 19.13 -13.23
N LEU A 123 13.51 19.53 -12.59
CA LEU A 123 12.16 19.40 -13.12
C LEU A 123 11.27 20.57 -12.67
N ASP A 124 10.16 20.74 -13.39
CA ASP A 124 9.04 21.58 -12.97
C ASP A 124 8.10 20.75 -12.11
N LEU A 125 7.85 21.18 -10.86
CA LEU A 125 7.10 20.38 -9.89
C LEU A 125 5.62 20.26 -10.23
N GLU A 126 5.00 21.31 -10.75
CA GLU A 126 3.55 21.30 -11.04
C GLU A 126 3.22 20.39 -12.23
N ARG A 127 4.15 20.25 -13.19
CA ARG A 127 3.98 19.38 -14.36
C ARG A 127 4.35 17.92 -14.10
N ALA A 128 5.16 17.63 -13.08
CA ALA A 128 5.67 16.30 -12.77
C ALA A 128 4.66 15.47 -11.97
#